data_AF-A0A3N5SW94-F1
#
_entry.id   AF-A0A3N5SW94-F1
#
_cell.length_a   1.000
_cell.length_b   1.000
_cell.length_c   1.000
_cell.angle_alpha   90.00
_cell.angle_beta   90.00
_cell.angle_gamma   90.00
#
_symmetry.space_group_name_H-M   'P 1'
#
loop_
_entity.id
_entity.type
_entity.pdbx_description
1 polymer ?
#
loop_
_entity_poly.entity_id
_entity_poly.type
_entity_poly.pdbx_seq_one_letter_code
_entity_poly.pdbx_strand_id
1 'polypeptide(L)'
;FVAVVREGIELALFVTAAFFAGDQSQVTSNTIRTLAGTILGLGTAALLGWTLFATTVRLDLRRFFQVTGFLLILFAAGLVAHGVHEFNEVGWIPAVVEHVWDVNAIVDENSIPGQLLKTLFGYNGNPSLTEMIAYFIYLAVVTVLWRRDTAPAKAPATSRA
;
A
#
# COMPACT_ATOMS: atom_id res chain seq x y z
N PHE A 1 23.07 -9.68 -12.68
CA PHE A 1 23.84 -9.09 -13.79
C PHE A 1 23.21 -9.35 -15.16
N VAL A 2 22.85 -10.58 -15.54
CA VAL A 2 22.19 -10.87 -16.84
C VAL A 2 20.93 -10.03 -17.07
N ALA A 3 20.07 -9.88 -16.05
CA ALA A 3 18.88 -9.03 -16.13
C ALA A 3 19.23 -7.56 -16.46
N VAL A 4 20.24 -6.98 -15.80
CA VAL A 4 20.67 -5.59 -16.06
C VAL A 4 21.14 -5.40 -17.50
N VAL A 5 21.86 -6.38 -18.05
CA VAL A 5 22.30 -6.36 -19.45
C VAL A 5 21.10 -6.41 -20.39
N ARG A 6 20.12 -7.28 -20.11
CA ARG A 6 18.88 -7.38 -20.90
C ARG A 6 18.12 -6.05 -20.92
N GLU A 7 17.85 -5.47 -19.76
CA GLU A 7 17.14 -4.18 -19.66
C GLU A 7 17.92 -3.05 -20.37
N GLY A 8 19.25 -3.07 -20.28
CA GLY A 8 20.11 -2.12 -21.00
C GLY A 8 20.04 -2.26 -22.52
N ILE A 9 19.99 -3.49 -23.04
CA ILE A 9 19.82 -3.76 -24.48
C ILE A 9 18.43 -3.33 -24.94
N GLU A 10 17.38 -3.63 -24.17
CA GLU A 10 16.01 -3.20 -24.46
C GLU A 10 15.93 -1.67 -24.56
N LEU A 11 16.52 -0.94 -23.60
CA LEU A 11 16.62 0.52 -23.65
C LEU A 11 17.33 1.02 -24.91
N ALA A 12 18.49 0.44 -25.26
CA ALA A 12 19.24 0.83 -26.44
C ALA A 12 18.46 0.61 -27.75
N LEU A 13 17.73 -0.51 -27.84
CA LEU A 13 16.87 -0.82 -28.97
C LEU A 13 15.67 0.12 -29.04
N PHE A 14 15.04 0.48 -27.92
CA PHE A 14 13.94 1.44 -27.88
C PHE A 14 14.37 2.85 -28.30
N VAL A 15 15.53 3.32 -27.82
CA VAL A 15 16.07 4.62 -28.22
C VAL A 15 16.38 4.63 -29.72
N THR A 16 16.97 3.56 -30.24
CA THR A 16 17.27 3.41 -31.67
C THR A 16 15.98 3.36 -32.51
N ALA A 17 14.98 2.59 -32.07
CA ALA A 17 13.67 2.56 -32.71
C ALA A 17 13.00 3.94 -32.71
N ALA A 18 13.10 4.71 -31.62
CA ALA A 18 12.55 6.06 -31.53
C ALA A 18 13.20 7.03 -32.53
N PHE A 19 14.51 6.92 -32.76
CA PHE A 19 15.20 7.72 -33.78
C PHE A 19 14.68 7.43 -35.20
N PHE A 20 14.35 6.17 -35.50
CA PHE A 20 13.83 5.76 -36.82
C PHE A 20 12.31 5.89 -36.97
N ALA A 21 11.56 6.00 -35.87
CA ALA A 21 10.10 6.09 -35.89
C ALA A 21 9.55 7.47 -36.28
N GLY A 22 10.38 8.51 -36.29
CA GLY A 22 9.94 9.87 -36.59
C GLY A 22 9.86 10.21 -38.08
N ASP A 23 9.12 11.27 -38.39
CA ASP A 23 8.85 11.72 -39.76
C ASP A 23 10.15 12.09 -40.50
N GLN A 24 10.40 11.41 -41.61
CA GLN A 24 11.63 11.49 -42.40
C GLN A 24 11.76 12.84 -43.12
N SER A 25 10.67 13.62 -43.22
CA SER A 25 10.67 14.98 -43.75
C SER A 25 11.28 16.02 -42.78
N GLN A 26 11.39 15.70 -41.48
CA GLN A 26 11.93 16.60 -40.46
C GLN A 26 13.00 15.93 -39.57
N VAL A 27 14.01 15.34 -40.21
CA VAL A 27 15.11 14.61 -39.53
C VAL A 27 15.73 15.41 -38.37
N THR A 28 16.01 16.69 -38.57
CA THR A 28 16.64 17.55 -37.56
C THR A 28 15.75 17.75 -36.33
N SER A 29 14.45 18.00 -36.53
CA SER A 29 13.52 18.25 -35.42
C SER A 29 13.22 16.96 -34.65
N ASN A 30 13.11 15.82 -35.33
CA ASN A 30 12.91 14.52 -34.71
C ASN A 30 14.12 14.08 -33.86
N THR A 31 15.33 14.30 -34.36
CA THR A 31 16.58 13.97 -33.66
C THR A 31 16.69 14.74 -32.35
N ILE A 32 16.42 16.06 -32.38
CA ILE A 32 16.48 16.91 -31.18
C ILE A 32 15.44 16.47 -30.14
N ARG A 33 14.21 16.17 -30.55
CA ARG A 33 13.14 15.72 -29.65
C ARG A 33 13.45 14.37 -29.00
N THR A 34 13.95 13.41 -29.79
CA THR A 34 14.31 12.07 -29.30
C THR A 34 15.49 12.14 -28.34
N LEU A 35 16.52 12.93 -28.65
CA LEU A 35 17.68 13.09 -27.78
C LEU A 35 17.31 13.81 -26.48
N ALA A 36 16.53 14.89 -26.56
CA ALA A 36 16.03 15.59 -25.38
C ALA A 36 15.18 14.68 -24.50
N GLY A 37 14.24 13.93 -25.09
CA GLY A 37 13.41 12.96 -24.37
C GLY A 37 14.23 11.84 -23.73
N THR A 38 15.26 11.33 -24.42
CA THR A 38 16.16 10.29 -23.89
C THR A 38 16.95 10.81 -22.69
N ILE A 39 17.55 12.01 -22.79
CA ILE A 39 18.32 12.60 -21.68
C ILE A 39 17.41 12.90 -20.49
N LEU A 40 16.24 13.50 -20.73
CA LEU A 40 15.28 13.80 -19.66
C LEU A 40 14.75 12.53 -19.00
N GLY A 41 14.39 11.52 -19.79
CA GLY A 41 13.91 10.23 -19.30
C GLY A 41 14.96 9.49 -18.49
N LEU A 42 16.18 9.39 -19.01
CA LEU A 42 17.30 8.71 -18.34
C LEU A 42 17.74 9.47 -17.08
N GLY A 43 17.77 10.80 -17.13
CA GLY A 43 18.00 11.65 -15.96
C GLY A 43 16.92 11.46 -14.88
N THR A 44 15.65 11.40 -15.28
CA THR A 44 14.53 11.16 -14.35
C THR A 44 14.60 9.76 -13.75
N ALA A 45 14.90 8.73 -14.56
CA ALA A 45 15.06 7.36 -14.08
C ALA A 45 16.25 7.24 -13.09
N ALA A 46 17.37 7.88 -13.40
CA ALA A 46 18.53 7.91 -12.50
C ALA A 46 18.22 8.65 -11.18
N LEU A 47 17.52 9.78 -11.26
CA LEU A 47 17.11 10.53 -10.08
C LEU A 47 16.15 9.72 -9.21
N LEU A 48 15.13 9.10 -9.80
CA LEU A 48 14.18 8.24 -9.08
C LEU A 48 14.86 7.01 -8.48
N GLY A 49 15.75 6.36 -9.24
CA GLY A 49 16.52 5.22 -8.73
C GLY A 49 17.41 5.61 -7.55
N TRP A 50 18.08 6.77 -7.65
CA TRP A 50 18.90 7.29 -6.58
C TRP A 50 18.09 7.69 -5.34
N THR A 51 16.98 8.41 -5.49
CA THR A 51 16.14 8.81 -4.35
C THR A 51 15.51 7.60 -3.67
N LEU A 52 15.05 6.60 -4.43
CA LEU A 52 14.53 5.35 -3.89
C LEU A 52 15.62 4.64 -3.09
N PHE A 53 16.80 4.42 -3.67
CA PHE A 53 17.92 3.78 -2.97
C PHE A 53 18.35 4.54 -1.72
N ALA A 54 18.52 5.87 -1.82
CA ALA A 54 18.90 6.72 -0.71
C ALA A 54 17.86 6.69 0.43
N THR A 55 16.57 6.60 0.09
CA THR A 55 15.48 6.50 1.07
C THR A 55 15.46 5.11 1.72
N THR A 56 15.51 4.05 0.91
CA THR A 56 15.44 2.67 1.41
C THR A 56 16.60 2.31 2.33
N VAL A 57 17.83 2.76 2.03
CA VAL A 57 19.00 2.51 2.89
C VAL A 57 18.88 3.19 4.25
N ARG A 58 18.11 4.28 4.35
CA ARG A 58 17.87 5.01 5.60
C ARG A 58 16.64 4.52 6.38
N LEU A 59 15.88 3.54 5.84
CA LEU A 59 14.71 3.02 6.51
C LEU A 59 15.11 2.15 7.70
N ASP A 60 14.55 2.48 8.86
CA ASP A 60 14.59 1.62 10.02
C ASP A 60 13.63 0.44 9.78
N LEU A 61 14.19 -0.75 9.52
CA LEU A 61 13.41 -1.96 9.28
C LEU A 61 12.44 -2.27 10.43
N ARG A 62 12.82 -1.98 11.68
CA ARG A 62 11.93 -2.20 12.83
C ARG A 62 10.72 -1.29 12.73
N ARG A 63 10.91 0.01 12.45
CA ARG A 63 9.79 0.95 12.27
C ARG A 63 8.94 0.60 11.06
N PHE A 64 9.57 0.19 9.95
CA PHE A 64 8.87 -0.23 8.74
C PHE A 64 7.92 -1.41 9.01
N PHE A 65 8.42 -2.48 9.65
CA PHE A 65 7.59 -3.63 10.01
C PHE A 65 6.55 -3.30 11.08
N GLN A 66 6.82 -2.35 11.99
CA GLN A 66 5.84 -1.91 12.97
C GLN A 66 4.66 -1.18 12.32
N VAL A 67 4.93 -0.26 11.41
CA VAL A 67 3.89 0.51 10.71
C VAL A 67 3.09 -0.39 9.77
N THR A 68 3.77 -1.17 8.93
CA THR A 68 3.11 -2.10 8.00
C THR A 68 2.35 -3.19 8.74
N GLY A 69 2.89 -3.74 9.81
CA GLY A 69 2.21 -4.71 10.66
C GLY A 69 0.93 -4.13 11.28
N PHE A 70 0.98 -2.92 11.82
CA PHE A 70 -0.22 -2.26 12.34
C PHE A 70 -1.27 -1.99 11.26
N LEU A 71 -0.85 -1.57 10.06
CA LEU A 71 -1.75 -1.38 8.91
C LEU A 71 -2.42 -2.71 8.50
N LEU A 72 -1.68 -3.82 8.49
CA LEU A 72 -2.24 -5.15 8.21
C LEU A 72 -3.26 -5.59 9.27
N ILE A 73 -3.07 -5.23 10.54
CA ILE A 73 -4.04 -5.50 11.60
C ILE A 73 -5.34 -4.70 11.36
N LEU A 74 -5.26 -3.42 10.99
CA LEU A 74 -6.41 -2.60 10.61
C LEU A 74 -7.15 -3.16 9.39
N PHE A 75 -6.40 -3.53 8.36
CA PHE A 75 -6.94 -4.15 7.14
C PHE A 75 -7.71 -5.44 7.47
N ALA A 76 -7.12 -6.31 8.28
CA ALA A 76 -7.75 -7.56 8.68
C ALA A 76 -8.98 -7.33 9.59
N ALA A 77 -8.97 -6.30 10.44
CA ALA A 77 -10.16 -5.90 11.22
C ALA A 77 -11.31 -5.51 10.28
N GLY A 78 -11.01 -4.77 9.22
CA GLY A 78 -11.97 -4.40 8.18
C GLY A 78 -12.57 -5.60 7.47
N LEU A 79 -11.74 -6.58 7.08
CA LEU A 79 -12.21 -7.83 6.48
C LEU A 79 -13.10 -8.64 7.42
N VAL A 80 -12.80 -8.65 8.73
CA VAL A 80 -13.64 -9.33 9.73
C VAL A 80 -15.00 -8.64 9.86
N ALA A 81 -15.03 -7.30 9.94
CA ALA A 81 -16.28 -6.55 9.97
C ALA A 81 -17.10 -6.81 8.70
N HIS A 82 -16.47 -6.79 7.53
CA HIS A 82 -17.16 -7.09 6.27
C HIS A 82 -17.69 -8.53 6.23
N GLY A 83 -16.94 -9.52 6.73
CA GLY A 83 -17.45 -10.88 6.86
C GLY A 83 -18.67 -10.98 7.77
N VAL A 84 -18.71 -10.22 8.87
CA VAL A 84 -19.89 -10.12 9.75
C VAL A 84 -21.06 -9.44 9.04
N HIS A 85 -20.81 -8.45 8.20
CA HIS A 85 -21.84 -7.82 7.37
C HIS A 85 -22.52 -8.86 6.47
N GLU A 86 -21.75 -9.68 5.76
CA GLU A 86 -22.31 -10.78 4.92
C GLU A 86 -23.12 -11.78 5.76
N PHE A 87 -22.69 -12.10 6.99
CA PHE A 87 -23.47 -12.94 7.90
C PHE A 87 -24.74 -12.26 8.42
N ASN A 88 -24.76 -10.93 8.54
CA ASN A 88 -25.96 -10.17 8.85
C ASN A 88 -26.96 -10.27 7.69
N GLU A 89 -26.51 -10.13 6.44
CA GLU A 89 -27.36 -10.20 5.25
C GLU A 89 -28.03 -11.57 5.09
N VAL A 90 -27.29 -12.65 5.37
CA VAL A 90 -27.82 -14.03 5.33
C VAL A 90 -28.63 -14.39 6.58
N GLY A 91 -28.62 -13.52 7.61
CA GLY A 91 -29.40 -13.68 8.84
C GLY A 91 -28.82 -14.68 9.85
N TRP A 92 -27.58 -15.14 9.66
CA TRP A 92 -26.90 -16.04 10.61
C TRP A 92 -26.45 -15.31 11.87
N ILE A 93 -26.02 -14.06 11.72
CA ILE A 93 -25.72 -13.15 12.82
C ILE A 93 -26.74 -12.01 12.70
N PRO A 94 -27.80 -11.94 13.51
CA PRO A 94 -28.75 -10.84 13.39
C PRO A 94 -28.11 -9.51 13.82
N ALA A 95 -28.27 -8.48 13.00
CA ALA A 95 -27.86 -7.13 13.37
C ALA A 95 -28.69 -6.63 14.56
N VAL A 96 -28.03 -6.33 15.68
CA VAL A 96 -28.71 -5.79 16.87
C VAL A 96 -29.21 -4.36 16.61
N VAL A 97 -28.39 -3.56 15.92
CA VAL A 97 -28.73 -2.24 15.39
C VAL A 97 -28.16 -2.20 13.98
N GLU A 98 -29.04 -2.01 12.99
CA GLU A 98 -28.66 -2.06 11.57
C GLU A 98 -27.73 -0.90 11.18
N HIS A 99 -28.01 0.30 11.65
CA HIS A 99 -27.26 1.52 11.30
C HIS A 99 -26.91 2.28 12.58
N VAL A 100 -25.65 2.17 13.03
CA VAL A 100 -25.17 2.89 14.22
C VAL A 100 -24.96 4.38 13.91
N TRP A 101 -24.49 4.67 12.69
CA TRP A 101 -24.34 6.01 12.14
C TRP A 101 -24.52 5.96 10.62
N ASP A 102 -24.66 7.14 10.00
CA ASP A 102 -24.59 7.29 8.55
C ASP A 102 -23.71 8.50 8.22
N VAL A 103 -22.55 8.24 7.62
CA VAL A 103 -21.58 9.25 7.18
C VAL A 103 -21.43 9.27 5.65
N ASN A 104 -22.27 8.53 4.91
CA ASN A 104 -22.24 8.49 3.45
C ASN A 104 -22.51 9.86 2.82
N ALA A 105 -23.16 10.77 3.56
CA ALA A 105 -23.35 12.16 3.15
C ALA A 105 -22.03 12.96 3.00
N ILE A 106 -20.95 12.55 3.68
CA ILE A 106 -19.64 13.21 3.63
C ILE A 106 -18.66 12.42 2.77
N VAL A 107 -18.58 11.11 3.02
CA VAL A 107 -17.73 10.19 2.27
C VAL A 107 -18.60 9.01 1.86
N ASP A 108 -19.07 9.03 0.62
CA ASP A 108 -19.83 7.91 0.07
C ASP A 108 -18.92 6.69 -0.03
N GLU A 109 -19.31 5.58 0.59
CA GLU A 109 -18.56 4.33 0.54
C GLU A 109 -18.39 3.76 -0.87
N ASN A 110 -19.28 4.11 -1.81
CA ASN A 110 -19.22 3.69 -3.21
C ASN A 110 -18.32 4.59 -4.06
N SER A 111 -17.93 5.76 -3.56
CA SER A 111 -16.98 6.63 -4.23
C SER A 111 -15.57 6.03 -4.23
N ILE A 112 -14.72 6.44 -5.18
CA ILE A 112 -13.30 6.02 -5.22
C ILE A 112 -12.60 6.19 -3.85
N PRO A 113 -12.65 7.37 -3.18
CA PRO A 113 -12.05 7.50 -1.86
C PRO A 113 -12.71 6.61 -0.80
N GLY A 114 -14.03 6.40 -0.87
CA GLY A 114 -14.76 5.49 0.01
C GLY A 114 -14.31 4.05 -0.13
N GLN A 115 -14.20 3.52 -1.35
CA GLN A 115 -13.73 2.17 -1.63
C GLN A 115 -12.26 1.96 -1.21
N LEU A 116 -11.41 2.97 -1.39
CA LEU A 116 -10.03 2.92 -0.90
C LEU A 116 -9.99 2.85 0.63
N LEU A 117 -10.81 3.64 1.33
CA LEU A 117 -10.91 3.56 2.79
C LEU A 117 -11.53 2.23 3.26
N LYS A 118 -12.53 1.72 2.54
CA LYS A 118 -13.19 0.45 2.82
C LYS A 118 -12.21 -0.70 2.72
N THR A 119 -11.42 -0.72 1.65
CA THR A 119 -10.38 -1.73 1.43
C THR A 119 -9.20 -1.58 2.39
N LEU A 120 -8.66 -0.38 2.61
CA LEU A 120 -7.44 -0.20 3.43
C LEU A 120 -7.70 -0.28 4.95
N PHE A 121 -8.83 0.25 5.41
CA PHE A 121 -9.10 0.46 6.84
C PHE A 121 -10.39 -0.21 7.35
N GLY A 122 -11.18 -0.81 6.45
CA GLY A 122 -12.49 -1.36 6.82
C GLY A 122 -13.56 -0.29 6.99
N TYR A 123 -13.43 0.85 6.31
CA TYR A 123 -14.44 1.90 6.37
C TYR A 123 -15.80 1.39 5.90
N ASN A 124 -16.82 1.62 6.73
CA ASN A 124 -18.22 1.42 6.40
C ASN A 124 -18.95 2.72 6.75
N GLY A 125 -19.67 3.29 5.77
CA GLY A 125 -20.42 4.53 5.94
C GLY A 125 -21.62 4.40 6.87
N ASN A 126 -22.12 3.17 7.01
CA ASN A 126 -23.30 2.80 7.77
C ASN A 126 -23.19 1.39 8.39
N PRO A 127 -22.25 1.17 9.33
CA PRO A 127 -22.04 -0.13 9.94
C PRO A 127 -23.15 -0.48 10.91
N SER A 128 -23.43 -1.78 10.99
CA SER A 128 -24.22 -2.35 12.07
C SER A 128 -23.42 -2.44 13.37
N LEU A 129 -24.13 -2.58 14.50
CA LEU A 129 -23.50 -2.73 15.81
C LEU A 129 -22.65 -4.01 15.89
N THR A 130 -23.08 -5.09 15.25
CA THR A 130 -22.37 -6.37 15.24
C THR A 130 -21.04 -6.27 14.48
N GLU A 131 -21.02 -5.56 13.35
CA GLU A 131 -19.78 -5.26 12.60
C GLU A 131 -18.79 -4.43 13.42
N MET A 132 -19.27 -3.37 14.08
CA MET A 132 -18.43 -2.49 14.89
C MET A 132 -17.80 -3.25 16.07
N ILE A 133 -18.59 -4.08 16.75
CA ILE A 133 -18.10 -4.94 17.83
C ILE A 133 -17.05 -5.93 17.30
N ALA A 134 -17.32 -6.59 16.17
CA ALA A 134 -16.37 -7.53 15.58
C ALA A 134 -15.05 -6.86 15.19
N TYR A 135 -15.11 -5.67 14.59
CA TYR A 135 -13.95 -4.86 14.25
C TYR A 135 -13.09 -4.56 15.47
N PHE A 136 -13.69 -3.97 16.53
CA PHE A 136 -12.95 -3.55 17.71
C PHE A 136 -12.44 -4.73 18.55
N ILE A 137 -13.19 -5.83 18.64
CA ILE A 137 -12.73 -7.05 19.31
C ILE A 137 -11.50 -7.60 18.60
N TYR A 138 -11.57 -7.76 17.27
CA TYR A 138 -10.44 -8.24 16.48
C TYR A 138 -9.23 -7.32 16.64
N LEU A 139 -9.43 -6.01 16.48
CA LEU A 139 -8.37 -5.01 16.61
C LEU A 139 -7.71 -5.08 18.00
N ALA A 140 -8.49 -5.13 19.08
CA ALA A 140 -7.99 -5.18 20.44
C ALA A 140 -7.21 -6.49 20.71
N VAL A 141 -7.79 -7.64 20.38
CA VAL A 141 -7.17 -8.95 20.63
C VAL A 141 -5.86 -9.07 19.86
N VAL A 142 -5.86 -8.81 18.55
CA VAL A 142 -4.67 -8.98 17.71
C VAL A 142 -3.59 -7.95 18.05
N THR A 143 -3.96 -6.71 18.36
CA THR A 143 -2.97 -5.70 18.80
C THR A 143 -2.33 -6.07 20.15
N VAL A 144 -3.10 -6.64 21.09
CA VAL A 144 -2.56 -7.11 22.37
C VAL A 144 -1.61 -8.29 22.16
N LEU A 145 -1.98 -9.27 21.33
CA LEU A 145 -1.12 -10.40 21.01
C LEU A 145 0.17 -9.95 20.31
N TRP A 146 0.05 -9.09 19.30
CA TRP A 146 1.18 -8.53 18.57
C TRP A 146 2.17 -7.77 19.47
N ARG A 147 1.67 -7.00 20.45
CA ARG A 147 2.52 -6.31 21.43
C ARG A 147 3.22 -7.24 22.42
N ARG A 148 2.63 -8.40 22.71
CA ARG A 148 3.25 -9.41 23.60
C ARG A 148 4.44 -10.08 22.92
N ASP A 149 4.29 -10.45 21.66
CA ASP A 149 5.34 -11.15 20.90
C ASP A 149 6.51 -10.23 20.49
N THR A 150 6.26 -8.92 20.42
CA THR A 150 7.29 -7.91 20.09
C THR A 150 7.98 -7.31 21.32
N ALA A 151 7.61 -7.73 22.55
CA ALA A 151 8.23 -7.26 23.77
C ALA A 151 9.69 -7.78 23.90
N PRO A 152 10.67 -6.92 24.20
CA PRO A 152 12.06 -7.36 24.37
C PRO A 152 12.16 -8.34 25.54
N ALA A 153 12.80 -9.50 25.31
CA ALA A 153 13.08 -10.47 26.37
C ALA A 153 13.82 -9.77 27.52
N LYS A 154 13.29 -9.90 28.75
CA LYS A 154 13.96 -9.35 29.94
C LYS A 154 15.39 -9.90 29.99
N ALA A 155 16.37 -9.02 29.99
CA ALA A 155 17.77 -9.41 30.11
C ALA A 155 17.96 -10.24 31.39
N PRO A 156 18.69 -11.37 31.35
CA PRO A 156 18.93 -12.18 32.52
C PRO A 156 19.63 -11.33 33.58
N ALA A 157 19.07 -11.32 34.80
CA ALA A 157 19.67 -10.61 35.91
C ALA A 157 21.09 -11.13 36.11
N THR A 158 22.08 -10.26 35.92
CA THR A 158 23.48 -10.59 36.22
C THR A 158 23.60 -10.83 37.71
N SER A 159 23.57 -12.10 38.11
CA SER A 159 24.02 -12.55 39.43
C SER A 159 25.53 -12.26 39.49
N ARG A 160 25.90 -11.14 40.12
CA ARG A 160 27.27 -10.96 40.62
C ARG A 160 27.30 -11.58 42.02
N ALA A 161 28.00 -12.71 42.13
CA ALA A 161 28.47 -13.27 43.39
C ALA A 161 29.77 -12.58 43.80
#